data_AF-A0A2V8UBE1-F1
#
_entry.id   AF-A0A2V8UBE1-F1
#
_cell.length_a   1.000
_cell.length_b   1.000
_cell.length_c   1.000
_cell.angle_alpha   90.00
_cell.angle_beta   90.00
_cell.angle_gamma   90.00
#
_symmetry.space_group_name_H-M   'P 1'
#
loop_
_entity.id
_entity.type
_entity.pdbx_description
1 polymer ?
#
loop_
_entity_poly.entity_id
_entity_poly.type
_entity_poly.pdbx_seq_one_letter_code
_entity_poly.pdbx_strand_id
1 'polypeptide(L)'
;MRIGSLLENGSITVPFRTLTSELACEVLAKARLRFTPEQVRVERREERWVVHLPANRLAWFAASEEGRRRLAVERRVLQLLQDRCTFMAPRVLVEGIDDDFDVRAMVPGVSNPWRMFAQLHGNAELAGQVAGRRGGRLDSG
;
A
#
# COMPACT_ATOMS: atom_id res chain seq x y z
N MET A 1 -16.77 -24.90 15.93
CA MET A 1 -16.39 -23.46 16.00
C MET A 1 -15.30 -23.35 17.05
N ARG A 2 -14.02 -23.18 16.65
CA ARG A 2 -12.88 -23.08 17.57
C ARG A 2 -12.21 -21.73 17.35
N ILE A 3 -12.30 -20.91 18.38
CA ILE A 3 -11.54 -19.69 18.62
C ILE A 3 -10.40 -20.11 19.55
N GLY A 4 -9.16 -19.74 19.27
CA GLY A 4 -8.05 -19.95 20.20
C GLY A 4 -6.72 -20.31 19.56
N SER A 5 -5.86 -19.29 19.50
CA SER A 5 -4.40 -19.25 19.33
C SER A 5 -3.60 -20.55 19.33
N LEU A 6 -2.66 -20.64 18.38
CA LEU A 6 -1.32 -21.16 18.62
C LEU A 6 -0.32 -20.09 18.19
N LEU A 7 0.09 -19.26 19.15
CA LEU A 7 1.38 -18.58 19.13
C LEU A 7 2.30 -19.45 19.99
N GLU A 8 3.04 -20.36 19.35
CA GLU A 8 4.18 -21.03 19.97
C GLU A 8 5.44 -20.65 19.19
N ASN A 9 6.48 -20.34 19.96
CA ASN A 9 7.70 -19.69 19.53
C ASN A 9 8.44 -20.47 18.41
N GLY A 10 8.66 -19.78 17.30
CA GLY A 10 9.36 -20.28 16.11
C GLY A 10 8.83 -19.60 14.87
N SER A 11 9.23 -18.34 14.65
CA SER A 11 8.72 -17.39 13.63
C SER A 11 8.42 -18.01 12.26
N ILE A 12 7.21 -18.55 12.12
CA ILE A 12 6.50 -18.72 10.86
C ILE A 12 5.20 -17.95 11.03
N THR A 13 5.26 -16.63 10.89
CA THR A 13 4.07 -15.78 10.89
C THR A 13 3.12 -16.32 9.82
N VAL A 14 1.87 -16.62 10.18
CA VAL A 14 0.91 -17.24 9.26
C VAL A 14 0.27 -16.14 8.43
N PRO A 15 0.24 -16.23 7.10
CA PRO A 15 -0.44 -15.25 6.26
C PRO A 15 -1.93 -15.13 6.61
N PHE A 16 -2.49 -13.93 6.48
CA PHE A 16 -3.91 -13.66 6.71
C PHE A 16 -4.76 -14.25 5.60
N ARG A 17 -4.99 -15.57 5.61
CA ARG A 17 -5.79 -16.26 4.58
C ARG A 17 -7.22 -15.72 4.48
N THR A 18 -7.77 -15.31 5.62
CA THR A 18 -9.03 -14.57 5.73
C THR A 18 -8.79 -13.35 6.61
N LEU A 19 -9.23 -12.17 6.16
CA LEU A 19 -9.14 -10.94 6.93
C LEU A 19 -10.53 -10.31 7.05
N THR A 20 -11.02 -10.17 8.28
CA THR A 20 -12.24 -9.42 8.58
C THR A 20 -11.88 -8.03 9.12
N SER A 21 -12.86 -7.11 9.14
CA SER A 21 -12.64 -5.77 9.69
C SER A 21 -12.25 -5.81 11.17
N GLU A 22 -12.80 -6.75 11.94
CA GLU A 22 -12.49 -6.96 13.36
C GLU A 22 -11.04 -7.41 13.54
N LEU A 23 -10.61 -8.44 12.80
CA LEU A 23 -9.23 -8.93 12.85
C LEU A 23 -8.23 -7.85 12.41
N ALA A 24 -8.57 -7.09 11.37
CA ALA A 24 -7.75 -5.96 10.94
C ALA A 24 -7.61 -4.90 12.05
N CYS A 25 -8.70 -4.55 12.75
CA CYS A 25 -8.67 -3.61 13.87
C CYS A 25 -7.84 -4.15 15.05
N GLU A 26 -7.93 -5.44 15.37
CA GLU A 26 -7.13 -6.07 16.42
C GLU A 26 -5.62 -6.00 16.12
N VAL A 27 -5.22 -6.31 14.89
CA VAL A 27 -3.81 -6.25 14.48
C VAL A 27 -3.31 -4.80 14.48
N LEU A 28 -4.10 -3.86 13.94
CA LEU A 28 -3.76 -2.44 13.95
C LEU A 28 -3.67 -1.88 15.38
N ALA A 29 -4.49 -2.36 16.31
CA ALA A 29 -4.45 -1.95 17.71
C ALA A 29 -3.14 -2.35 18.40
N LYS A 30 -2.57 -3.52 18.06
CA LYS A 30 -1.22 -3.92 18.52
C LYS A 30 -0.15 -2.95 18.03
N ALA A 31 -0.34 -2.36 16.86
CA ALA A 31 0.50 -1.31 16.30
C ALA A 31 0.15 0.11 16.80
N ARG A 32 -0.65 0.22 17.88
CA ARG A 32 -1.14 1.47 18.49
C ARG A 32 -2.05 2.32 17.57
N LEU A 33 -2.60 1.73 16.52
CA LEU A 33 -3.60 2.35 15.64
C LEU A 33 -4.99 1.82 16.00
N ARG A 34 -5.85 2.67 16.56
CA ARG A 34 -7.21 2.28 16.99
C ARG A 34 -8.25 2.74 15.97
N PHE A 35 -9.03 1.79 15.47
CA PHE A 35 -10.17 2.01 14.57
C PHE A 35 -11.34 1.14 15.03
N THR A 36 -12.55 1.49 14.61
CA THR A 36 -13.71 0.61 14.76
C THR A 36 -13.97 -0.15 13.45
N PRO A 37 -14.53 -1.37 13.47
CA PRO A 37 -14.77 -2.16 12.26
C PRO A 37 -15.61 -1.44 11.20
N GLU A 38 -16.52 -0.57 11.61
CA GLU A 38 -17.40 0.21 10.72
C GLU A 38 -16.65 1.32 9.97
N GLN A 39 -15.51 1.77 10.49
CA GLN A 39 -14.65 2.77 9.86
C GLN A 39 -13.71 2.16 8.81
N VAL A 40 -13.70 0.83 8.71
CA VAL A 40 -12.69 0.08 8.00
C VAL A 40 -13.33 -0.77 6.91
N ARG A 41 -12.84 -0.64 5.69
CA ARG A 41 -13.28 -1.49 4.57
C ARG A 41 -12.15 -2.42 4.15
N VAL A 42 -12.40 -3.71 4.22
CA VAL A 42 -11.46 -4.74 3.77
C VAL A 42 -11.79 -5.18 2.34
N GLU A 43 -10.80 -5.20 1.47
CA GLU A 43 -10.91 -5.71 0.10
C GLU A 43 -9.80 -6.71 -0.19
N ARG A 44 -10.14 -7.79 -0.90
CA ARG A 44 -9.15 -8.74 -1.42
C ARG A 44 -8.49 -8.19 -2.67
N ARG A 45 -7.16 -8.24 -2.74
CA ARG A 45 -6.36 -7.87 -3.93
C ARG A 45 -5.27 -8.92 -4.16
N GLU A 46 -5.54 -9.89 -5.04
CA GLU A 46 -4.60 -10.96 -5.44
C GLU A 46 -4.06 -11.76 -4.25
N GLU A 47 -2.80 -11.58 -3.86
CA GLU A 47 -2.12 -12.26 -2.75
C GLU A 47 -2.09 -11.42 -1.46
N ARG A 48 -2.85 -10.31 -1.43
CA ARG A 48 -2.93 -9.36 -0.31
C ARG A 48 -4.36 -8.95 0.02
N TRP A 49 -4.53 -8.35 1.20
CA TRP A 49 -5.70 -7.58 1.56
C TRP A 49 -5.34 -6.11 1.62
N VAL A 50 -6.23 -5.26 1.10
CA VAL A 50 -6.16 -3.82 1.32
C VAL A 50 -7.28 -3.43 2.28
N VAL A 51 -6.90 -2.65 3.27
CA VAL A 51 -7.78 -2.18 4.32
C VAL A 51 -7.80 -0.67 4.23
N HIS A 52 -8.95 -0.12 3.83
CA HIS A 52 -9.16 1.31 3.76
C HIS A 52 -9.38 1.86 5.16
N LEU A 53 -8.54 2.82 5.53
CA LEU A 53 -8.58 3.48 6.83
C LEU A 53 -8.96 4.96 6.66
N PRO A 54 -9.52 5.59 7.71
CA PRO A 54 -9.76 7.03 7.72
C PRO A 54 -8.51 7.86 7.42
N ALA A 55 -8.73 9.11 7.00
CA ALA A 55 -7.68 10.09 6.69
C ALA A 55 -6.73 9.67 5.57
N ASN A 56 -7.26 9.07 4.49
CA ASN A 56 -6.52 8.67 3.28
C ASN A 56 -5.35 7.73 3.58
N ARG A 57 -5.57 6.74 4.44
CA ARG A 57 -4.58 5.71 4.78
C ARG A 57 -5.05 4.36 4.27
N LEU A 58 -4.09 3.51 3.92
CA LEU A 58 -4.32 2.13 3.54
C LEU A 58 -3.44 1.23 4.40
N ALA A 59 -4.00 0.17 4.94
CA ALA A 59 -3.21 -0.92 5.51
C ALA A 59 -3.21 -2.11 4.55
N TRP A 60 -2.03 -2.61 4.22
CA TRP A 60 -1.84 -3.77 3.38
C TRP A 60 -1.45 -4.97 4.23
N PHE A 61 -2.15 -6.09 4.06
CA PHE A 61 -1.87 -7.34 4.78
C PHE A 61 -1.51 -8.45 3.80
N ALA A 62 -0.50 -9.26 4.13
CA ALA A 62 -0.14 -10.43 3.34
C ALA A 62 -1.18 -11.54 3.52
N ALA A 63 -1.81 -11.97 2.42
CA ALA A 63 -2.75 -13.11 2.46
C ALA A 63 -2.05 -14.45 2.18
N SER A 64 -0.85 -14.41 1.65
CA SER A 64 0.04 -15.55 1.41
C SER A 64 1.51 -15.17 1.64
N GLU A 65 2.40 -16.15 1.59
CA GLU A 65 3.85 -15.92 1.65
C GLU A 65 4.37 -15.13 0.44
N GLU A 66 3.79 -15.35 -0.74
CA GLU A 66 4.06 -14.52 -1.92
C GLU A 66 3.61 -13.07 -1.68
N GLY A 67 2.43 -12.88 -1.07
CA GLY A 67 1.96 -11.56 -0.65
C GLY A 67 2.96 -10.85 0.27
N ARG A 68 3.57 -11.56 1.22
CA ARG A 68 4.59 -11.02 2.12
C ARG A 68 5.85 -10.58 1.39
N ARG A 69 6.40 -11.47 0.54
CA ARG A 69 7.58 -11.15 -0.28
C ARG A 69 7.33 -9.90 -1.12
N ARG A 70 6.15 -9.80 -1.72
CA ARG A 70 5.76 -8.63 -2.51
C ARG A 70 5.62 -7.37 -1.66
N LEU A 71 5.05 -7.43 -0.46
CA LEU A 71 4.99 -6.28 0.45
C LEU A 71 6.37 -5.78 0.86
N ALA A 72 7.31 -6.69 1.18
CA ALA A 72 8.68 -6.32 1.52
C ALA A 72 9.40 -5.60 0.36
N VAL A 73 9.26 -6.12 -0.86
CA VAL A 73 9.82 -5.48 -2.07
C VAL A 73 9.18 -4.11 -2.31
N GLU A 74 7.85 -4.01 -2.24
CA GLU A 74 7.15 -2.74 -2.43
C GLU A 74 7.55 -1.70 -1.41
N ARG A 75 7.67 -2.06 -0.12
CA ARG A 75 8.16 -1.15 0.92
C ARG A 75 9.54 -0.62 0.59
N ARG A 76 10.47 -1.49 0.19
CA ARG A 76 11.82 -1.08 -0.21
C ARG A 76 11.80 -0.11 -1.39
N VAL A 77 10.95 -0.37 -2.39
CA VAL A 77 10.77 0.56 -3.53
C VAL A 77 10.22 1.89 -3.05
N LEU A 78 9.18 1.90 -2.22
CA LEU A 78 8.60 3.15 -1.69
C LEU A 78 9.60 3.94 -0.85
N GLN A 79 10.46 3.28 -0.07
CA GLN A 79 11.52 3.94 0.69
C GLN A 79 12.54 4.59 -0.26
N LEU A 80 13.01 3.85 -1.27
CA LEU A 80 13.92 4.40 -2.29
C LEU A 80 13.31 5.60 -3.02
N LEU A 81 12.03 5.55 -3.36
CA LEU A 81 11.34 6.67 -3.99
C LEU A 81 11.27 7.89 -3.07
N GLN A 82 10.99 7.69 -1.78
CA GLN A 82 10.99 8.77 -0.79
C GLN A 82 12.38 9.40 -0.61
N ASP A 83 13.42 8.58 -0.61
CA ASP A 83 14.79 9.03 -0.36
C ASP A 83 15.43 9.70 -1.58
N ARG A 84 15.04 9.28 -2.80
CA ARG A 84 15.73 9.64 -4.04
C ARG A 84 14.92 10.48 -5.01
N CYS A 85 13.61 10.61 -4.82
CA CYS A 85 12.75 11.33 -5.75
C CYS A 85 12.05 12.52 -5.09
N THR A 86 11.78 13.55 -5.88
CA THR A 86 11.11 14.79 -5.43
C THR A 86 9.60 14.76 -5.64
N PHE A 87 9.07 13.75 -6.33
CA PHE A 87 7.63 13.59 -6.53
C PHE A 87 6.97 12.95 -5.31
N MET A 88 5.69 13.27 -5.08
CA MET A 88 4.92 12.67 -3.99
C MET A 88 4.68 11.18 -4.26
N ALA A 89 5.12 10.34 -3.33
CA ALA A 89 4.89 8.90 -3.32
C ALA A 89 4.15 8.46 -2.04
N PRO A 90 3.44 7.32 -2.06
CA PRO A 90 2.88 6.75 -0.84
C PRO A 90 3.98 6.55 0.21
N ARG A 91 3.68 6.92 1.46
CA ARG A 91 4.65 6.83 2.57
C ARG A 91 4.26 5.73 3.54
N VAL A 92 5.20 4.88 3.90
CA VAL A 92 5.02 3.88 4.95
C VAL A 92 5.03 4.61 6.30
N LEU A 93 3.97 4.45 7.07
CA LEU A 93 3.77 5.07 8.37
C LEU A 93 4.07 4.10 9.51
N VAL A 94 3.69 2.84 9.32
CA VAL A 94 3.85 1.77 10.31
C VAL A 94 4.15 0.48 9.57
N GLU A 95 5.08 -0.29 10.10
CA GLU A 95 5.42 -1.63 9.61
C GLU A 95 5.06 -2.65 10.70
N GLY A 96 4.48 -3.77 10.27
CA GLY A 96 4.33 -4.94 11.12
C GLY A 96 5.70 -5.52 11.46
N ILE A 97 5.86 -6.00 12.69
CA ILE A 97 7.13 -6.56 13.20
C ILE A 97 7.62 -7.73 12.33
N ASP A 98 6.69 -8.48 11.75
CA ASP A 98 6.97 -9.69 10.97
C ASP A 98 6.81 -9.49 9.45
N ASP A 99 6.87 -8.23 8.97
CA ASP A 99 6.67 -7.88 7.56
C ASP A 99 5.29 -8.31 6.99
N ASP A 100 4.35 -8.64 7.86
CA ASP A 100 3.05 -9.24 7.57
C ASP A 100 1.99 -8.20 7.18
N PHE A 101 2.17 -6.97 7.63
CA PHE A 101 1.39 -5.83 7.18
C PHE A 101 2.23 -4.54 7.16
N ASP A 102 1.72 -3.55 6.43
CA ASP A 102 2.23 -2.18 6.51
C ASP A 102 1.10 -1.18 6.33
N VAL A 103 1.23 -0.01 6.93
CA VAL A 103 0.27 1.10 6.83
C VAL A 103 0.90 2.21 6.02
N ARG A 104 0.20 2.67 4.99
CA ARG A 104 0.66 3.71 4.06
C ARG A 104 -0.26 4.93 4.10
N ALA A 105 0.32 6.12 4.03
CA ALA A 105 -0.39 7.32 3.63
C ALA A 105 -0.58 7.30 2.10
N MET A 106 -1.80 7.55 1.63
CA MET A 106 -2.05 7.79 0.21
C MET A 106 -1.49 9.15 -0.21
N VAL A 107 -1.09 9.26 -1.47
CA VAL A 107 -0.77 10.56 -2.07
C VAL A 107 -2.07 11.36 -2.24
N PRO A 108 -2.16 12.60 -1.72
CA PRO A 108 -3.34 13.43 -1.90
C PRO A 108 -3.65 13.66 -3.38
N GLY A 109 -4.92 13.46 -3.75
CA GLY A 109 -5.40 13.64 -5.12
C GLY A 109 -6.08 12.39 -5.65
N VAL A 110 -7.21 12.58 -6.34
CA VAL A 110 -7.91 11.50 -7.05
C VAL A 110 -7.37 11.47 -8.47
N SER A 111 -6.36 10.64 -8.72
CA SER A 111 -5.96 10.33 -10.09
C SER A 111 -6.84 9.19 -10.60
N ASN A 112 -7.66 9.47 -11.62
CA ASN A 112 -8.21 8.41 -12.46
C ASN A 112 -7.25 8.23 -13.64
N PRO A 113 -6.32 7.25 -13.57
CA PRO A 113 -5.28 7.09 -14.59
C PRO A 113 -5.87 6.76 -15.97
N TRP A 114 -7.03 6.10 -16.01
CA TRP A 114 -7.71 5.76 -17.27
C TRP A 114 -8.36 6.96 -17.93
N ARG A 115 -9.01 7.82 -17.13
CA ARG A 115 -9.53 9.10 -17.63
C ARG A 115 -8.40 10.01 -18.08
N MET A 116 -7.30 10.04 -17.33
CA MET A 116 -6.12 10.83 -17.68
C MET A 116 -5.46 10.29 -18.96
N PHE A 117 -5.32 8.97 -19.10
CA PHE A 117 -4.83 8.33 -20.31
C PHE A 117 -5.72 8.64 -21.53
N ALA A 118 -7.04 8.52 -21.40
CA ALA A 118 -7.98 8.86 -22.48
C ALA A 118 -7.85 10.33 -22.91
N GLN A 119 -7.64 11.25 -21.95
CA GLN A 119 -7.41 12.67 -22.24
C GLN A 119 -6.05 12.92 -22.92
N LEU A 120 -4.99 12.22 -22.49
CA LEU A 120 -3.65 12.34 -23.08
C LEU A 120 -3.59 11.75 -24.49
N HIS A 121 -4.29 10.64 -24.73
CA HIS A 121 -4.37 10.01 -26.05
C HIS A 121 -5.06 10.91 -27.08
N GLY A 122 -5.98 11.78 -26.65
CA GLY A 122 -6.67 12.74 -27.50
C GLY A 122 -5.99 14.11 -27.63
N ASN A 123 -4.89 14.37 -26.90
CA ASN A 123 -4.27 15.69 -26.85
C ASN A 123 -2.74 15.58 -26.79
N ALA A 124 -2.11 15.74 -27.97
CA ALA A 124 -0.67 15.64 -28.16
C ALA A 124 0.13 16.69 -27.37
N GLU A 125 -0.44 17.87 -27.12
CA GLU A 125 0.20 18.93 -26.34
C GLU A 125 0.28 18.56 -24.86
N LEU A 126 -0.80 18.04 -24.28
CA LEU A 126 -0.81 17.52 -22.91
C LEU A 126 0.09 16.29 -22.76
N ALA A 127 0.13 15.41 -23.77
CA ALA A 127 1.08 14.29 -23.81
C ALA A 127 2.54 14.78 -23.75
N GLY A 128 2.86 15.85 -24.48
CA GLY A 128 4.16 16.51 -24.45
C GLY A 128 4.53 17.07 -23.07
N GLN A 129 3.58 17.71 -22.37
CA GLN A 129 3.81 18.26 -21.03
C GLN A 129 4.03 17.17 -19.96
N VAL A 130 3.34 16.03 -20.08
CA VAL A 130 3.54 14.88 -19.17
C VAL A 130 4.84 14.15 -19.48
N ALA A 131 5.20 14.00 -20.76
CA ALA A 131 6.46 13.39 -21.18
C ALA A 131 7.69 14.26 -20.84
N GLY A 132 7.59 15.57 -21.05
CA GLY A 132 8.68 16.53 -20.81
C GLY A 132 9.11 16.66 -19.36
N ARG A 133 8.24 16.33 -18.38
CA ARG A 133 8.59 16.33 -16.95
C ARG A 133 9.39 15.10 -16.48
N ARG A 134 9.58 14.09 -17.33
CA ARG A 134 10.46 12.92 -17.04
C ARG A 134 11.83 12.99 -17.72
N GLY A 135 12.07 13.97 -18.60
CA GLY A 135 13.30 14.10 -19.38
C GLY A 135 14.14 15.30 -18.96
N GLY A 136 14.83 15.19 -17.82
CA GLY A 136 15.93 16.09 -17.53
C GLY A 136 17.12 15.78 -18.45
N ARG A 137 17.33 16.67 -19.44
CA ARG A 137 18.60 16.97 -20.12
C ARG A 137 19.22 15.88 -21.00
N LEU A 138 19.11 16.08 -22.31
CA LEU A 138 20.29 16.06 -23.18
C LEU A 138 20.25 17.36 -23.98
N ASP A 139 21.03 18.33 -23.48
CA ASP A 139 21.30 19.56 -24.22
C ASP A 139 22.70 19.43 -24.81
N SER A 140 22.77 19.79 -26.09
CA SER A 140 23.90 20.42 -26.78
C SER A 140 25.12 19.56 -27.15
N GLY A 141 25.30 19.40 -28.47
CA GLY A 141 26.50 18.86 -29.13
C GLY A 141 26.23 18.57 -30.59
#